data_AF-A0A103YIW5-F1
#
_entry.id   AF-A0A103YIW5-F1
#
_cell.length_a   1.000
_cell.length_b   1.000
_cell.length_c   1.000
_cell.angle_alpha   90.00
_cell.angle_beta   90.00
_cell.angle_gamma   90.00
#
_symmetry.space_group_name_H-M   'P 1'
#
loop_
_entity.id
_entity.type
_entity.pdbx_description
1 polymer ?
#
loop_
_entity_poly.entity_id
_entity_poly.type
_entity_poly.pdbx_seq_one_letter_code
_entity_poly.pdbx_strand_id
1 'polypeptide(L)'
;MAEIGQAATDVYAPTKTLQVWRTLLNWLTFFFQIFLQIIRGTPSVASLINYSSSSSFMPLPVVEFPESSEPTALATASVHIPSVVADYDCLEKLTVVLDLDETLVCAYETSSLPETVRKQATEAGLAWFELECISSDKEIEGKPKVNYVTVFERPGLHEFLAQLSKFADLVLFTAGLEGYAKPLVDIIDAENRFSRRLYRPSTTSTEYREHVKDLSFVSTDFCRVVIVDNNPFSFLLQPANGIPCIPFSAGQPRDDQLLEVLLPLLKQLSEQRDVRQILYERFHMPEWFEKHGIPASAWATKG
;
A
#
# COMPACT_ATOMS: atom_id res chain seq x y z
N MET A 1 -24.76 69.36 9.22
CA MET A 1 -25.57 68.17 9.52
C MET A 1 -25.26 67.13 8.45
N ALA A 2 -24.55 66.06 8.84
CA ALA A 2 -24.39 64.76 8.15
C ALA A 2 -23.76 64.77 6.72
N GLU A 3 -22.98 63.80 6.26
CA GLU A 3 -22.38 62.59 6.81
C GLU A 3 -21.28 62.13 5.85
N ILE A 4 -20.33 61.35 6.39
CA ILE A 4 -19.21 60.70 5.71
C ILE A 4 -19.73 59.44 5.01
N GLY A 5 -19.38 59.24 3.73
CA GLY A 5 -19.67 58.01 2.99
C GLY A 5 -18.39 57.41 2.37
N GLN A 6 -17.93 56.31 2.97
CA GLN A 6 -16.72 55.57 2.61
C GLN A 6 -16.82 54.91 1.22
N ALA A 7 -15.71 54.92 0.48
CA ALA A 7 -15.51 54.09 -0.71
C ALA A 7 -15.13 52.66 -0.27
N ALA A 8 -15.96 51.67 -0.59
CA ALA A 8 -15.64 50.26 -0.42
C ALA A 8 -14.89 49.74 -1.66
N THR A 9 -13.70 49.21 -1.44
CA THR A 9 -12.93 48.41 -2.40
C THR A 9 -13.46 46.97 -2.40
N ASP A 10 -14.18 46.58 -3.44
CA ASP A 10 -14.53 45.18 -3.67
C ASP A 10 -13.33 44.42 -4.24
N VAL A 11 -12.74 43.56 -3.40
CA VAL A 11 -11.74 42.57 -3.78
C VAL A 11 -12.47 41.42 -4.47
N TYR A 12 -12.30 41.30 -5.78
CA TYR A 12 -12.88 40.23 -6.60
C TYR A 12 -12.21 38.88 -6.26
N ALA A 13 -12.88 38.04 -5.48
CA ALA A 13 -12.48 36.66 -5.26
C ALA A 13 -12.78 35.83 -6.52
N PRO A 14 -11.85 34.98 -7.02
CA PRO A 14 -12.12 34.15 -8.18
C PRO A 14 -13.17 33.09 -7.85
N THR A 15 -14.17 32.98 -8.72
CA THR A 15 -15.32 32.08 -8.54
C THR A 15 -14.87 30.61 -8.56
N LYS A 16 -15.26 29.86 -7.51
CA LYS A 16 -15.02 28.41 -7.32
C LYS A 16 -15.32 27.56 -8.57
N THR A 17 -16.22 28.05 -9.42
CA THR A 17 -16.57 27.48 -10.72
C THR A 17 -15.35 27.31 -11.64
N LEU A 18 -14.45 28.29 -11.74
CA LEU A 18 -13.28 28.22 -12.64
C LEU A 18 -12.25 27.17 -12.20
N GLN A 19 -12.13 26.90 -10.90
CA GLN A 19 -11.24 25.87 -10.37
C GLN A 19 -11.79 24.47 -10.67
N VAL A 20 -13.11 24.27 -10.52
CA VAL A 20 -13.76 23.00 -10.88
C VAL A 20 -13.60 22.69 -12.37
N TRP A 21 -13.77 23.69 -13.24
CA TRP A 21 -13.55 23.52 -14.68
C TRP A 21 -12.10 23.17 -15.04
N ARG A 22 -11.12 23.76 -14.35
CA ARG A 22 -9.70 23.40 -14.54
C ARG A 22 -9.40 21.96 -14.10
N THR A 23 -9.98 21.53 -12.98
CA THR A 23 -9.82 20.15 -12.49
C THR A 23 -10.47 19.15 -13.45
N LEU A 24 -11.65 19.46 -13.99
CA LEU A 24 -12.32 18.62 -14.98
C LEU A 24 -11.55 18.55 -16.31
N LEU A 25 -11.00 19.67 -16.79
CA LEU A 25 -10.14 19.66 -17.99
C LEU A 25 -8.87 18.84 -17.75
N ASN A 26 -8.25 18.95 -16.57
CA ASN A 26 -7.05 18.17 -16.24
C ASN A 26 -7.35 16.67 -16.20
N TRP A 27 -8.45 16.26 -15.59
CA TRP A 27 -8.91 14.86 -15.60
C TRP A 27 -9.23 14.36 -17.00
N LEU A 28 -9.87 15.19 -17.83
CA LEU A 28 -10.14 14.88 -19.23
C LEU A 28 -8.84 14.69 -20.03
N THR A 29 -7.84 15.55 -19.82
CA THR A 29 -6.53 15.41 -20.48
C THR A 29 -5.77 14.17 -20.02
N PHE A 30 -5.86 13.82 -18.73
CA PHE A 30 -5.23 12.63 -18.17
C PHE A 30 -5.83 11.35 -18.76
N PHE A 31 -7.16 11.24 -18.76
CA PHE A 31 -7.84 10.08 -19.36
C PHE A 31 -7.65 10.00 -20.87
N PHE A 32 -7.59 11.15 -21.56
CA PHE A 32 -7.28 11.18 -22.98
C PHE A 32 -5.84 10.72 -23.26
N GLN A 33 -4.87 11.03 -22.40
CA GLN A 33 -3.50 10.53 -22.51
C GLN A 33 -3.40 9.03 -22.28
N ILE A 34 -4.11 8.49 -21.28
CA ILE A 34 -4.19 7.04 -21.04
C ILE A 34 -4.84 6.34 -22.24
N PHE A 35 -5.94 6.88 -22.74
CA PHE A 35 -6.64 6.35 -23.91
C PHE A 35 -5.75 6.38 -25.18
N LEU A 36 -4.96 7.45 -25.37
CA LEU A 36 -3.99 7.52 -26.47
C LEU A 36 -2.82 6.55 -26.31
N GLN A 37 -2.38 6.24 -25.09
CA GLN A 37 -1.35 5.22 -24.83
C GLN A 37 -1.87 3.81 -25.15
N ILE A 38 -3.14 3.54 -24.85
CA ILE A 38 -3.82 2.28 -25.19
C ILE A 38 -3.99 2.14 -26.70
N ILE A 39 -4.35 3.21 -27.42
CA ILE A 39 -4.52 3.20 -28.88
C ILE A 39 -3.17 3.11 -29.62
N ARG A 40 -2.09 3.69 -29.08
CA ARG A 40 -0.80 3.78 -29.79
C ARG A 40 0.07 2.53 -29.74
N GLY A 41 -0.22 1.53 -28.90
CA GLY A 41 0.34 0.18 -29.04
C GLY A 41 1.87 0.08 -29.20
N THR A 42 2.66 0.99 -28.61
CA THR A 42 4.12 0.93 -28.68
C THR A 42 4.72 0.47 -27.34
N PRO A 43 5.43 -0.66 -27.28
CA PRO A 43 6.41 -0.93 -26.24
C PRO A 43 7.74 -0.31 -26.68
N SER A 44 8.37 0.54 -25.86
CA SER A 44 9.70 1.06 -26.20
C SER A 44 10.42 1.63 -24.99
N VAL A 45 11.71 1.40 -24.73
CA VAL A 45 12.71 0.35 -25.04
C VAL A 45 13.81 0.64 -23.98
N ALA A 46 14.56 -0.39 -23.59
CA ALA A 46 15.88 -0.30 -22.98
C ALA A 46 16.75 0.89 -23.45
N SER A 47 17.59 1.40 -22.55
CA SER A 47 18.90 1.96 -22.86
C SER A 47 19.82 1.93 -21.62
N LEU A 48 20.78 0.99 -21.66
CA LEU A 48 22.21 1.12 -21.30
C LEU A 48 22.56 1.58 -19.87
N ILE A 49 23.40 0.88 -19.10
CA ILE A 49 24.84 0.72 -19.36
C ILE A 49 25.39 -0.62 -18.85
N ASN A 50 26.21 -1.21 -19.71
CA ASN A 50 27.14 -2.31 -19.50
C ASN A 50 28.41 -1.80 -18.78
N TYR A 51 28.81 -2.44 -17.68
CA TYR A 51 30.21 -2.46 -17.24
C TYR A 51 30.56 -3.86 -16.73
N SER A 52 31.14 -4.65 -17.63
CA SER A 52 32.06 -5.72 -17.26
C SER A 52 33.43 -5.09 -17.01
N SER A 53 33.95 -5.22 -15.80
CA SER A 53 35.39 -5.25 -15.56
C SER A 53 35.67 -6.00 -14.27
N SER A 54 36.43 -7.08 -14.40
CA SER A 54 37.07 -7.79 -13.32
C SER A 54 38.03 -6.87 -12.57
N SER A 55 38.04 -6.99 -11.24
CA SER A 55 39.26 -6.79 -10.47
C SER A 55 39.19 -7.62 -9.20
N SER A 56 39.96 -8.70 -9.22
CA SER A 56 40.58 -9.39 -8.09
C SER A 56 40.57 -8.62 -6.76
N PHE A 57 39.88 -9.16 -5.76
CA PHE A 57 40.09 -8.77 -4.37
C PHE A 57 41.11 -9.73 -3.75
N MET A 58 42.28 -9.20 -3.43
CA MET A 58 43.34 -9.86 -2.65
C MET A 58 42.99 -9.79 -1.16
N PRO A 59 43.17 -10.86 -0.36
CA PRO A 59 42.98 -10.82 1.08
C PRO A 59 44.19 -10.13 1.76
N LEU A 60 43.90 -9.21 2.68
CA LEU A 60 44.90 -8.55 3.52
C LEU A 60 45.31 -9.44 4.71
N PRO A 61 46.51 -9.23 5.28
CA PRO A 61 47.32 -10.30 5.86
C PRO A 61 46.95 -10.66 7.29
N VAL A 62 47.14 -11.94 7.59
CA VAL A 62 47.17 -12.52 8.93
C VAL A 62 48.27 -11.83 9.73
N VAL A 63 47.87 -11.18 10.83
CA VAL A 63 48.79 -10.68 11.84
C VAL A 63 48.85 -11.74 12.95
N GLU A 64 49.93 -12.52 12.94
CA GLU A 64 50.36 -13.34 14.08
C GLU A 64 51.09 -12.44 15.09
N PHE A 65 50.75 -12.59 16.37
CA PHE A 65 51.57 -12.15 17.50
C PHE A 65 51.40 -13.13 18.67
N PRO A 66 52.41 -13.26 19.54
CA PRO A 66 52.95 -14.55 19.93
C PRO A 66 52.44 -15.08 21.26
N GLU A 67 52.58 -16.40 21.44
CA GLU A 67 52.49 -17.09 22.71
C GLU A 67 53.43 -16.50 23.77
N SER A 68 52.90 -16.25 24.97
CA SER A 68 53.70 -16.28 26.20
C SER A 68 52.85 -16.55 27.45
N SER A 69 53.13 -17.70 28.06
CA SER A 69 53.26 -17.97 29.50
C SER A 69 52.08 -17.71 30.47
N GLU A 70 51.55 -18.81 31.02
CA GLU A 70 51.15 -18.93 32.43
C GLU A 70 52.37 -18.70 33.38
N PRO A 71 52.22 -18.21 34.64
CA PRO A 71 51.43 -18.89 35.67
C PRO A 71 50.79 -18.03 36.79
N THR A 72 49.97 -18.73 37.60
CA THR A 72 49.75 -18.56 39.05
C THR A 72 48.36 -18.06 39.46
N ALA A 73 47.69 -18.95 40.21
CA ALA A 73 46.43 -18.76 40.89
C ALA A 73 46.47 -17.63 41.92
N LEU A 74 45.41 -16.82 41.94
CA LEU A 74 44.90 -16.14 43.13
C LEU A 74 43.41 -15.86 42.95
N ALA A 75 42.63 -16.36 43.90
CA ALA A 75 41.18 -16.27 43.97
C ALA A 75 40.70 -14.82 43.92
N THR A 76 39.80 -14.52 42.98
CA THR A 76 39.02 -13.28 42.96
C THR A 76 37.55 -13.63 42.84
N ALA A 77 36.78 -13.07 43.77
CA ALA A 77 35.36 -13.33 43.96
C ALA A 77 34.57 -13.06 42.67
N SER A 78 33.74 -14.02 42.27
CA SER A 78 32.83 -13.86 41.13
C SER A 78 31.74 -12.84 41.48
N VAL A 79 31.96 -11.59 41.06
CA VAL A 79 30.86 -10.66 40.84
C VAL A 79 30.10 -11.19 39.63
N HIS A 80 28.90 -11.71 39.89
CA HIS A 80 27.98 -12.13 38.84
C HIS A 80 27.46 -10.87 38.14
N ILE A 81 28.18 -10.40 37.14
CA ILE A 81 27.63 -9.50 36.12
C ILE A 81 26.69 -10.39 35.31
N PRO A 82 25.38 -10.11 35.24
CA PRO A 82 24.54 -10.77 34.28
C PRO A 82 25.11 -10.40 32.91
N SER A 83 25.74 -11.39 32.28
CA SER A 83 25.96 -11.43 30.85
C SER A 83 24.58 -11.34 30.23
N VAL A 84 24.11 -10.12 29.97
CA VAL A 84 23.11 -9.88 28.95
C VAL A 84 23.82 -10.27 27.67
N VAL A 85 23.71 -11.56 27.33
CA VAL A 85 23.93 -12.01 25.97
C VAL A 85 22.86 -11.25 25.21
N ALA A 86 23.25 -10.12 24.60
CA ALA A 86 22.39 -9.40 23.69
C ALA A 86 22.02 -10.42 22.62
N ASP A 87 20.75 -10.79 22.61
CA ASP A 87 20.19 -11.72 21.65
C ASP A 87 20.49 -11.18 20.25
N TYR A 88 21.27 -11.92 19.47
CA TYR A 88 21.74 -11.47 18.18
C TYR A 88 20.56 -11.37 17.20
N ASP A 89 20.11 -10.14 16.94
CA ASP A 89 19.60 -9.65 15.66
C ASP A 89 18.46 -10.44 14.97
N CYS A 90 17.46 -10.94 15.71
CA CYS A 90 16.21 -11.33 15.06
C CYS A 90 15.36 -10.07 14.77
N LEU A 91 15.40 -9.59 13.53
CA LEU A 91 14.55 -8.48 13.09
C LEU A 91 13.09 -8.91 13.15
N GLU A 92 12.28 -8.50 14.16
CA GLU A 92 10.81 -8.73 14.36
C GLU A 92 10.02 -9.37 13.18
N LYS A 93 8.88 -8.87 12.72
CA LYS A 93 8.35 -9.25 11.41
C LYS A 93 8.03 -8.00 10.63
N LEU A 94 8.08 -8.08 9.31
CA LEU A 94 7.57 -7.00 8.48
C LEU A 94 6.05 -6.91 8.71
N THR A 95 5.53 -5.72 8.99
CA THR A 95 4.08 -5.51 8.97
C THR A 95 3.65 -5.08 7.57
N VAL A 96 2.78 -5.87 6.93
CA VAL A 96 2.27 -5.58 5.59
C VAL A 96 0.78 -5.25 5.69
N VAL A 97 0.48 -3.99 5.39
CA VAL A 97 -0.87 -3.48 5.29
C VAL A 97 -1.35 -3.65 3.85
N LEU A 98 -2.43 -4.41 3.65
CA LEU A 98 -2.99 -4.69 2.34
C LEU A 98 -4.35 -4.01 2.19
N ASP A 99 -4.53 -3.29 1.09
CA ASP A 99 -5.84 -2.91 0.61
C ASP A 99 -6.62 -4.12 0.04
N LEU A 100 -7.94 -3.96 -0.16
CA LEU A 100 -8.84 -5.02 -0.62
C LEU A 100 -9.23 -4.86 -2.10
N ASP A 101 -10.04 -3.84 -2.39
CA ASP A 101 -10.71 -3.66 -3.68
C ASP A 101 -9.71 -3.14 -4.73
N GLU A 102 -9.68 -3.79 -5.89
CA GLU A 102 -8.70 -3.58 -6.96
C GLU A 102 -7.24 -3.89 -6.56
N THR A 103 -6.99 -4.33 -5.33
CA THR A 103 -5.67 -4.77 -4.85
C THR A 103 -5.58 -6.28 -4.74
N LEU A 104 -6.48 -6.92 -3.97
CA LEU A 104 -6.55 -8.38 -3.76
C LEU A 104 -7.71 -9.03 -4.53
N VAL A 105 -8.77 -8.28 -4.76
CA VAL A 105 -9.99 -8.72 -5.47
C VAL A 105 -10.50 -7.57 -6.34
N CYS A 106 -11.41 -7.85 -7.26
CA CYS A 106 -12.26 -6.80 -7.84
C CYS A 106 -13.73 -7.20 -7.71
N ALA A 107 -14.58 -6.26 -7.34
CA ALA A 107 -15.98 -6.53 -7.06
C ALA A 107 -16.90 -5.64 -7.91
N TYR A 108 -18.02 -6.23 -8.33
CA TYR A 108 -19.04 -5.55 -9.10
C TYR A 108 -20.39 -5.83 -8.47
N GLU A 109 -21.27 -4.83 -8.45
CA GLU A 109 -22.69 -5.11 -8.23
C GLU A 109 -23.16 -6.10 -9.31
N THR A 110 -23.74 -7.21 -8.90
CA THR A 110 -24.03 -8.35 -9.79
C THR A 110 -24.94 -7.96 -10.95
N SER A 111 -25.90 -7.05 -10.72
CA SER A 111 -26.81 -6.50 -11.73
C SER A 111 -26.13 -5.58 -12.73
N SER A 112 -25.01 -4.95 -12.35
CA SER A 112 -24.27 -3.97 -13.14
C SER A 112 -23.06 -4.58 -13.85
N LEU A 113 -22.71 -5.83 -13.57
CA LEU A 113 -21.59 -6.56 -14.19
C LEU A 113 -21.94 -7.00 -15.63
N PRO A 114 -21.21 -6.51 -16.67
CA PRO A 114 -21.45 -6.96 -18.03
C PRO A 114 -21.25 -8.46 -18.20
N GLU A 115 -22.21 -9.14 -18.84
CA GLU A 115 -22.16 -10.59 -19.08
C GLU A 115 -20.89 -11.01 -19.84
N THR A 116 -20.42 -10.17 -20.76
CA THR A 116 -19.20 -10.41 -21.53
C THR A 116 -17.96 -10.49 -20.63
N VAL A 117 -17.85 -9.58 -19.66
CA VAL A 117 -16.74 -9.55 -18.70
C VAL A 117 -16.80 -10.78 -17.80
N ARG A 118 -17.99 -11.11 -17.27
CA ARG A 118 -18.18 -12.31 -16.44
C ARG A 118 -17.79 -13.58 -17.20
N LYS A 119 -18.31 -13.76 -18.41
CA LYS A 119 -18.04 -14.93 -19.25
C LYS A 119 -16.55 -15.05 -19.58
N GLN A 120 -15.91 -13.95 -20.01
CA GLN A 120 -14.49 -13.95 -20.34
C GLN A 120 -13.62 -14.31 -19.12
N ALA A 121 -13.93 -13.76 -17.95
CA ALA A 121 -13.21 -14.06 -16.72
C ALA A 121 -13.37 -15.54 -16.32
N THR A 122 -14.60 -16.07 -16.35
CA THR A 122 -14.87 -17.48 -16.03
C THR A 122 -14.24 -18.44 -17.02
N GLU A 123 -14.32 -18.18 -18.32
CA GLU A 123 -13.68 -18.99 -19.37
C GLU A 123 -12.16 -18.97 -19.27
N ALA A 124 -11.58 -17.87 -18.79
CA ALA A 124 -10.16 -17.75 -18.52
C ALA A 124 -9.72 -18.41 -17.19
N GLY A 125 -10.66 -18.97 -16.41
CA GLY A 125 -10.39 -19.69 -15.17
C GLY A 125 -10.18 -18.80 -13.95
N LEU A 126 -10.63 -17.54 -13.99
CA LEU A 126 -10.53 -16.64 -12.84
C LEU A 126 -11.46 -17.11 -11.73
N ALA A 127 -10.95 -17.23 -10.50
CA ALA A 127 -11.77 -17.59 -9.34
C ALA A 127 -12.73 -16.44 -8.99
N TRP A 128 -13.97 -16.78 -8.65
CA TRP A 128 -15.00 -15.81 -8.32
C TRP A 128 -16.10 -16.41 -7.45
N PHE A 129 -16.81 -15.55 -6.73
CA PHE A 129 -17.96 -15.92 -5.91
C PHE A 129 -18.96 -14.75 -5.83
N GLU A 130 -20.18 -15.03 -5.34
CA GLU A 130 -21.19 -14.01 -5.08
C GLU A 130 -21.41 -13.84 -3.58
N LEU A 131 -21.64 -12.60 -3.17
CA LEU A 131 -21.92 -12.20 -1.80
C LEU A 131 -23.28 -11.53 -1.73
N GLU A 132 -24.00 -11.84 -0.66
CA GLU A 132 -25.12 -11.03 -0.21
C GLU A 132 -24.62 -9.97 0.76
N CYS A 133 -24.79 -8.70 0.41
CA CYS A 133 -24.37 -7.57 1.23
C CYS A 133 -25.60 -6.83 1.74
N ILE A 134 -25.75 -6.80 3.07
CA ILE A 134 -26.81 -6.06 3.75
C ILE A 134 -26.36 -4.61 3.91
N SER A 135 -27.03 -3.68 3.24
CA SER A 135 -26.79 -2.26 3.49
C SER A 135 -27.52 -1.80 4.76
N SER A 136 -26.94 -0.82 5.45
CA SER A 136 -27.57 -0.15 6.60
C SER A 136 -28.75 0.73 6.20
N ASP A 137 -28.92 1.00 4.91
CA ASP A 137 -30.02 1.78 4.38
C ASP A 137 -31.30 0.97 4.49
N LYS A 138 -32.23 1.49 5.28
CA LYS A 138 -33.56 0.89 5.42
C LYS A 138 -34.36 1.20 4.17
N GLU A 139 -34.98 0.19 3.59
CA GLU A 139 -36.06 0.40 2.63
C GLU A 139 -37.21 1.15 3.31
N ILE A 140 -38.09 1.75 2.49
CA ILE A 140 -39.26 2.50 2.94
C ILE A 140 -40.16 1.64 3.86
N GLU A 141 -40.09 0.30 3.77
CA GLU A 141 -40.79 -0.67 4.61
C GLU A 141 -40.01 -1.13 5.87
N GLY A 142 -38.83 -0.56 6.16
CA GLY A 142 -38.00 -0.92 7.31
C GLY A 142 -37.20 -2.23 7.16
N LYS A 143 -37.25 -2.88 5.99
CA LYS A 143 -36.38 -4.02 5.66
C LYS A 143 -34.98 -3.53 5.23
N PRO A 144 -33.91 -4.25 5.59
CA PRO A 144 -32.58 -3.93 5.09
C PRO A 144 -32.53 -4.14 3.57
N LYS A 145 -31.98 -3.18 2.82
CA LYS A 145 -31.74 -3.36 1.38
C LYS A 145 -30.58 -4.33 1.18
N VAL A 146 -30.86 -5.42 0.45
CA VAL A 146 -29.91 -6.47 0.08
C VAL A 146 -29.34 -6.16 -1.29
N ASN A 147 -28.01 -6.14 -1.41
CA ASN A 147 -27.32 -6.04 -2.69
C ASN A 147 -26.51 -7.31 -2.94
N TYR A 148 -26.51 -7.79 -4.18
CA TYR A 148 -25.66 -8.90 -4.60
C TYR A 148 -24.40 -8.37 -5.24
N VAL A 149 -23.26 -8.90 -4.83
CA VAL A 149 -21.94 -8.49 -5.31
C VAL A 149 -21.21 -9.71 -5.86
N THR A 150 -20.75 -9.62 -7.10
CA THR A 150 -19.88 -10.63 -7.72
C THR A 150 -18.43 -10.20 -7.53
N VAL A 151 -17.65 -11.04 -6.88
CA VAL A 151 -16.24 -10.80 -6.57
C VAL A 151 -15.37 -11.73 -7.39
N PHE A 152 -14.36 -11.20 -8.06
CA PHE A 152 -13.29 -11.96 -8.68
C PHE A 152 -12.02 -11.83 -7.86
N GLU A 153 -11.36 -12.94 -7.60
CA GLU A 153 -10.08 -12.98 -6.90
C GLU A 153 -8.95 -12.61 -7.87
N ARG A 154 -7.99 -11.82 -7.39
CA ARG A 154 -6.78 -11.56 -8.17
C ARG A 154 -5.98 -12.86 -8.30
N PRO A 155 -5.47 -13.22 -9.50
CA PRO A 155 -4.73 -14.46 -9.67
C PRO A 155 -3.58 -14.59 -8.67
N GLY A 156 -3.48 -15.77 -8.05
CA GLY A 156 -2.47 -16.05 -7.03
C GLY A 156 -2.80 -15.55 -5.62
N LEU A 157 -3.99 -14.99 -5.35
CA LEU A 157 -4.38 -14.43 -4.05
C LEU A 157 -4.05 -15.34 -2.85
N HIS A 158 -4.54 -16.58 -2.87
CA HIS A 158 -4.34 -17.50 -1.74
C HIS A 158 -2.87 -17.89 -1.55
N GLU A 159 -2.15 -18.12 -2.65
CA GLU A 159 -0.72 -18.41 -2.60
C GLU A 159 0.06 -17.21 -2.06
N PHE A 160 -0.26 -16.01 -2.54
CA PHE A 160 0.33 -14.76 -2.07
C PHE A 160 0.16 -14.59 -0.55
N LEU A 161 -1.07 -14.72 -0.03
CA LEU A 161 -1.32 -14.61 1.41
C LEU A 161 -0.62 -15.71 2.22
N ALA A 162 -0.60 -16.94 1.71
CA ALA A 162 0.07 -18.07 2.37
C ALA A 162 1.59 -17.94 2.40
N GLN A 163 2.21 -17.37 1.35
CA GLN A 163 3.65 -17.14 1.33
C GLN A 163 4.03 -15.93 2.19
N LEU A 164 3.25 -14.85 2.11
CA LEU A 164 3.51 -13.60 2.82
C LEU A 164 3.42 -13.77 4.34
N SER A 165 2.43 -14.52 4.84
CA SER A 165 2.24 -14.78 6.28
C SER A 165 3.40 -15.52 6.96
N LYS A 166 4.28 -16.17 6.18
CA LYS A 166 5.48 -16.86 6.71
C LYS A 166 6.52 -15.89 7.24
N PHE A 167 6.58 -14.66 6.72
CA PHE A 167 7.62 -13.69 7.05
C PHE A 167 7.09 -12.28 7.39
N ALA A 168 5.78 -12.07 7.28
CA ALA A 168 5.14 -10.80 7.61
C ALA A 168 3.88 -10.99 8.45
N ASP A 169 3.59 -9.99 9.29
CA ASP A 169 2.31 -9.85 9.96
C ASP A 169 1.36 -9.06 9.05
N LEU A 170 0.19 -9.65 8.76
CA LEU A 170 -0.73 -9.09 7.77
C LEU A 170 -1.82 -8.26 8.46
N VAL A 171 -2.06 -7.07 7.93
CA VAL A 171 -3.14 -6.18 8.34
C VAL A 171 -3.97 -5.85 7.12
N LEU A 172 -5.27 -6.14 7.15
CA LEU A 172 -6.20 -5.61 6.15
C LEU A 172 -6.53 -4.17 6.52
N PHE A 173 -6.37 -3.23 5.58
CA PHE A 173 -6.88 -1.87 5.75
C PHE A 173 -7.56 -1.44 4.46
N THR A 174 -8.90 -1.41 4.46
CA THR A 174 -9.73 -1.08 3.29
C THR A 174 -10.57 0.15 3.54
N ALA A 175 -10.81 0.94 2.49
CA ALA A 175 -11.84 1.97 2.49
C ALA A 175 -13.25 1.36 2.28
N GLY A 176 -13.41 0.05 2.12
CA GLY A 176 -14.69 -0.65 2.06
C GLY A 176 -15.47 -0.58 3.38
N LEU A 177 -16.79 -0.49 3.30
CA LEU A 177 -17.66 -0.59 4.48
C LEU A 177 -17.63 -2.01 5.03
N GLU A 178 -17.70 -2.14 6.35
CA GLU A 178 -17.60 -3.44 7.04
C GLU A 178 -18.67 -4.44 6.60
N GLY A 179 -19.91 -3.99 6.35
CA GLY A 179 -21.01 -4.86 5.89
C GLY A 179 -20.77 -5.52 4.53
N TYR A 180 -19.83 -4.99 3.74
CA TYR A 180 -19.37 -5.59 2.48
C TYR A 180 -18.03 -6.32 2.67
N ALA A 181 -17.04 -5.63 3.22
CA ALA A 181 -15.67 -6.11 3.24
C ALA A 181 -15.48 -7.29 4.21
N LYS A 182 -16.19 -7.31 5.35
CA LYS A 182 -16.05 -8.39 6.32
C LYS A 182 -16.43 -9.77 5.75
N PRO A 183 -17.66 -9.99 5.23
CA PRO A 183 -18.03 -11.31 4.70
C PRO A 183 -17.16 -11.72 3.50
N LEU A 184 -16.69 -10.76 2.69
CA LEU A 184 -15.74 -11.04 1.61
C LEU A 184 -14.41 -11.60 2.16
N VAL A 185 -13.83 -10.92 3.15
CA VAL A 185 -12.54 -11.31 3.74
C VAL A 185 -12.66 -12.64 4.48
N ASP A 186 -13.81 -12.92 5.11
CA ASP A 186 -14.08 -14.21 5.74
C ASP A 186 -14.00 -15.39 4.74
N ILE A 187 -14.25 -15.15 3.45
CA ILE A 187 -14.10 -16.17 2.39
C ILE A 187 -12.64 -16.30 1.94
N ILE A 188 -11.99 -15.18 1.59
CA ILE A 188 -10.64 -15.23 0.99
C ILE A 188 -9.53 -15.54 2.01
N ASP A 189 -9.77 -15.27 3.29
CA ASP A 189 -8.84 -15.50 4.41
C ASP A 189 -9.37 -16.57 5.39
N ALA A 190 -9.72 -17.75 4.86
CA ALA A 190 -10.24 -18.86 5.65
C ALA A 190 -9.28 -19.35 6.76
N GLU A 191 -7.98 -19.09 6.61
CA GLU A 191 -6.95 -19.46 7.58
C GLU A 191 -6.64 -18.35 8.62
N ASN A 192 -7.41 -17.25 8.64
CA ASN A 192 -7.26 -16.12 9.57
C ASN A 192 -5.83 -15.55 9.61
N ARG A 193 -5.24 -15.33 8.45
CA ARG A 193 -3.88 -14.76 8.30
C ARG A 193 -3.84 -13.27 8.62
N PHE A 194 -4.94 -12.54 8.42
CA PHE A 194 -5.01 -11.14 8.81
C PHE A 194 -5.14 -11.01 10.33
N SER A 195 -4.07 -10.55 10.98
CA SER A 195 -4.04 -10.29 12.42
C SER A 195 -5.01 -9.19 12.85
N ARG A 196 -5.26 -8.22 11.97
CA ARG A 196 -6.15 -7.07 12.18
C ARG A 196 -6.86 -6.72 10.88
N ARG A 197 -8.11 -6.26 11.00
CA ARG A 197 -8.94 -5.81 9.87
C ARG A 197 -9.49 -4.42 10.18
N LEU A 198 -9.08 -3.44 9.39
CA LEU A 198 -9.48 -2.03 9.49
C LEU A 198 -10.34 -1.69 8.27
N TYR A 199 -11.58 -1.27 8.52
CA TYR A 199 -12.55 -0.93 7.48
C TYR A 199 -12.71 0.60 7.36
N ARG A 200 -13.63 1.07 6.51
CA ARG A 200 -13.88 2.50 6.26
C ARG A 200 -13.94 3.38 7.51
N PRO A 201 -14.60 2.99 8.63
CA PRO A 201 -14.64 3.84 9.83
C PRO A 201 -13.27 4.13 10.46
N SER A 202 -12.25 3.31 10.19
CA SER A 202 -10.87 3.50 10.64
C SER A 202 -10.07 4.45 9.73
N THR A 203 -10.63 4.86 8.59
CA THR A 203 -9.97 5.82 7.70
C THR A 203 -10.09 7.25 8.24
N THR A 204 -9.15 8.09 7.85
CA THR A 204 -9.06 9.49 8.26
C THR A 204 -9.40 10.41 7.09
N SER A 205 -10.09 11.50 7.37
CA SER A 205 -10.26 12.59 6.40
C SER A 205 -9.21 13.66 6.64
N THR A 206 -8.56 14.08 5.56
CA THR A 206 -7.60 15.19 5.54
C THR A 206 -8.22 16.35 4.75
N GLU A 207 -7.56 17.51 4.73
CA GLU A 207 -7.98 18.62 3.86
C GLU A 207 -7.87 18.29 2.35
N TYR A 208 -7.07 17.27 1.99
CA TYR A 208 -6.80 16.91 0.60
C TYR A 208 -7.68 15.76 0.10
N ARG A 209 -7.93 14.78 0.96
CA ARG A 209 -8.54 13.50 0.61
C ARG A 209 -9.30 12.92 1.78
N GLU A 210 -10.44 12.30 1.47
CA GLU A 210 -11.14 11.39 2.37
C GLU A 210 -10.55 9.99 2.26
N HIS A 211 -10.89 9.14 3.23
CA HIS A 211 -10.51 7.72 3.27
C HIS A 211 -9.00 7.45 3.25
N VAL A 212 -8.20 8.33 3.87
CA VAL A 212 -6.77 8.13 4.04
C VAL A 212 -6.51 7.11 5.16
N LYS A 213 -5.59 6.18 4.93
CA LYS A 213 -5.23 5.09 5.82
C LYS A 213 -4.02 5.50 6.66
N ASP A 214 -4.28 6.09 7.83
CA ASP A 214 -3.22 6.53 8.74
C ASP A 214 -2.53 5.32 9.39
N LEU A 215 -1.27 5.09 9.04
CA LEU A 215 -0.48 3.98 9.57
C LEU A 215 -0.22 4.08 11.08
N SER A 216 -0.46 5.25 11.72
CA SER A 216 -0.39 5.35 13.18
C SER A 216 -1.40 4.47 13.91
N PHE A 217 -2.46 4.02 13.24
CA PHE A 217 -3.36 3.01 13.79
C PHE A 217 -2.76 1.60 13.77
N VAL A 218 -1.73 1.37 12.96
CA VAL A 218 -1.07 0.07 12.79
C VAL A 218 0.13 -0.06 13.72
N SER A 219 1.03 0.93 13.72
CA SER A 219 2.28 0.92 14.49
C SER A 219 2.68 2.33 14.92
N THR A 220 3.53 2.44 15.95
CA THR A 220 4.23 3.67 16.33
C THR A 220 5.60 3.83 15.67
N ASP A 221 6.18 2.73 15.17
CA ASP A 221 7.41 2.74 14.36
C ASP A 221 7.10 2.24 12.94
N PHE A 222 7.44 3.04 11.94
CA PHE A 222 7.19 2.76 10.53
C PHE A 222 8.41 2.18 9.80
N CYS A 223 9.55 1.97 10.46
CA CYS A 223 10.73 1.37 9.83
C CYS A 223 10.42 0.00 9.21
N ARG A 224 9.47 -0.75 9.79
CA ARG A 224 9.10 -2.10 9.34
C ARG A 224 7.62 -2.23 9.00
N VAL A 225 7.01 -1.16 8.51
CA VAL A 225 5.62 -1.14 8.04
C VAL A 225 5.57 -0.75 6.57
N VAL A 226 4.83 -1.50 5.77
CA VAL A 226 4.56 -1.16 4.37
C VAL A 226 3.07 -1.23 4.11
N ILE A 227 2.58 -0.38 3.22
CA ILE A 227 1.20 -0.43 2.73
C ILE A 227 1.17 -0.62 1.22
N VAL A 228 0.39 -1.60 0.75
CA VAL A 228 0.16 -1.87 -0.66
C VAL A 228 -1.25 -1.44 -1.01
N ASP A 229 -1.37 -0.52 -1.95
CA ASP A 229 -2.65 0.09 -2.33
C ASP A 229 -2.62 0.52 -3.80
N ASN A 230 -3.72 0.29 -4.51
CA ASN A 230 -3.88 0.71 -5.89
C ASN A 230 -4.11 2.24 -6.00
N ASN A 231 -4.59 2.87 -4.92
CA ASN A 231 -4.80 4.31 -4.84
C ASN A 231 -3.70 4.96 -3.97
N PRO A 232 -2.74 5.68 -4.57
CA PRO A 232 -1.67 6.36 -3.82
C PRO A 232 -2.19 7.22 -2.67
N PHE A 233 -3.30 7.93 -2.86
CA PHE A 233 -3.87 8.82 -1.85
C PHE A 233 -4.28 8.11 -0.56
N SER A 234 -4.48 6.79 -0.59
CA SER A 234 -4.75 5.99 0.60
C SER A 234 -3.60 6.07 1.62
N PHE A 235 -2.35 6.22 1.18
CA PHE A 235 -1.18 6.30 2.08
C PHE A 235 -0.53 7.69 2.10
N LEU A 236 -1.32 8.74 1.82
CA LEU A 236 -0.86 10.14 1.77
C LEU A 236 -0.14 10.60 3.04
N LEU A 237 -0.52 10.10 4.22
CA LEU A 237 0.10 10.50 5.49
C LEU A 237 1.46 9.83 5.74
N GLN A 238 1.80 8.75 5.04
CA GLN A 238 3.07 8.03 5.15
C GLN A 238 3.59 7.63 3.76
N PRO A 239 3.90 8.61 2.88
CA PRO A 239 4.26 8.33 1.49
C PRO A 239 5.51 7.46 1.35
N ALA A 240 6.46 7.56 2.28
CA ALA A 240 7.68 6.76 2.28
C ALA A 240 7.46 5.26 2.58
N ASN A 241 6.26 4.87 3.01
CA ASN A 241 5.88 3.50 3.35
C ASN A 241 4.95 2.86 2.30
N GLY A 242 4.58 3.60 1.25
CA GLY A 242 3.62 3.16 0.25
C GLY A 242 4.24 2.39 -0.92
N ILE A 243 3.58 1.30 -1.31
CA ILE A 243 3.82 0.56 -2.54
C ILE A 243 2.58 0.76 -3.43
N PRO A 244 2.63 1.64 -4.44
CA PRO A 244 1.54 1.75 -5.40
C PRO A 244 1.48 0.48 -6.25
N CYS A 245 0.31 -0.12 -6.36
CA CYS A 245 0.06 -1.29 -7.20
C CYS A 245 -0.85 -0.94 -8.39
N ILE A 246 -0.83 -1.74 -9.45
CA ILE A 246 -1.76 -1.53 -10.58
C ILE A 246 -3.11 -2.11 -10.18
N PRO A 247 -4.21 -1.34 -10.33
CA PRO A 247 -5.56 -1.81 -10.11
C PRO A 247 -5.87 -3.11 -10.89
N PHE A 248 -6.44 -4.07 -10.19
CA PHE A 248 -6.90 -5.33 -10.75
C PHE A 248 -8.35 -5.25 -11.21
N SER A 249 -8.66 -5.91 -12.33
CA SER A 249 -10.01 -6.06 -12.85
C SER A 249 -10.23 -7.45 -13.45
N ALA A 250 -11.50 -7.88 -13.55
CA ALA A 250 -11.88 -9.16 -14.16
C ALA A 250 -11.47 -9.28 -15.64
N GLY A 251 -11.17 -8.15 -16.31
CA GLY A 251 -10.61 -8.13 -17.66
C GLY A 251 -9.14 -8.55 -17.77
N GLN A 252 -8.47 -8.80 -16.64
CA GLN A 252 -7.05 -9.16 -16.55
C GLN A 252 -6.87 -10.56 -15.92
N PRO A 253 -7.40 -11.64 -16.52
CA PRO A 253 -7.34 -12.98 -15.91
C PRO A 253 -5.92 -13.58 -15.87
N ARG A 254 -4.94 -12.93 -16.50
CA ARG A 254 -3.52 -13.30 -16.49
C ARG A 254 -2.66 -12.28 -15.73
N ASP A 255 -3.26 -11.47 -14.86
CA ASP A 255 -2.50 -10.63 -13.91
C ASP A 255 -1.58 -11.53 -13.08
N ASP A 256 -0.32 -11.10 -12.94
CA ASP A 256 0.74 -11.82 -12.24
C ASP A 256 1.33 -10.98 -11.09
N GLN A 257 0.73 -9.83 -10.80
CA GLN A 257 1.37 -8.80 -9.99
C GLN A 257 1.55 -9.20 -8.54
N LEU A 258 0.62 -9.98 -7.98
CA LEU A 258 0.75 -10.47 -6.60
C LEU A 258 2.02 -11.32 -6.44
N LEU A 259 2.22 -12.31 -7.33
CA LEU A 259 3.27 -13.31 -7.18
C LEU A 259 4.61 -12.87 -7.80
N GLU A 260 4.60 -12.18 -8.93
CA GLU A 260 5.83 -11.84 -9.68
C GLU A 260 6.39 -10.46 -9.33
N VAL A 261 5.56 -9.55 -8.79
CA VAL A 261 5.98 -8.17 -8.50
C VAL A 261 5.97 -7.87 -7.01
N LEU A 262 4.82 -8.06 -6.34
CA LEU A 262 4.64 -7.65 -4.95
C LEU A 262 5.30 -8.63 -3.99
N LEU A 263 5.12 -9.93 -4.15
CA LEU A 263 5.70 -10.93 -3.24
C LEU A 263 7.25 -10.86 -3.18
N PRO A 264 7.99 -10.78 -4.30
CA PRO A 264 9.45 -10.69 -4.27
C PRO A 264 9.93 -9.37 -3.66
N LEU A 265 9.24 -8.26 -3.93
CA LEU A 265 9.53 -6.97 -3.32
C LEU A 265 9.32 -7.02 -1.80
N LEU A 266 8.17 -7.52 -1.35
CA LEU A 266 7.87 -7.64 0.08
C LEU A 266 8.85 -8.59 0.79
N LYS A 267 9.29 -9.65 0.11
CA LYS A 267 10.34 -10.53 0.60
C LYS A 267 11.67 -9.80 0.78
N GLN A 268 12.11 -9.03 -0.22
CA GLN A 268 13.33 -8.20 -0.10
C GLN A 268 13.22 -7.20 1.05
N LEU A 269 12.07 -6.54 1.21
CA LEU A 269 11.82 -5.57 2.29
C LEU A 269 11.82 -6.22 3.67
N SER A 270 11.42 -7.50 3.78
CA SER A 270 11.41 -8.22 5.06
C SER A 270 12.80 -8.39 5.68
N GLU A 271 13.85 -8.31 4.86
CA GLU A 271 15.26 -8.44 5.25
C GLU A 271 15.89 -7.10 5.69
N GLN A 272 15.11 -6.01 5.66
CA GLN A 272 15.58 -4.65 5.91
C GLN A 272 15.18 -4.19 7.31
N ARG A 273 16.08 -3.43 7.94
CA ARG A 273 15.80 -2.74 9.21
C ARG A 273 14.83 -1.58 9.03
N ASP A 274 14.98 -0.84 7.93
CA ASP A 274 14.11 0.26 7.53
C ASP A 274 13.76 0.16 6.05
N VAL A 275 12.47 -0.03 5.76
CA VAL A 275 11.94 -0.19 4.39
C VAL A 275 11.90 1.12 3.61
N ARG A 276 11.85 2.26 4.30
CA ARG A 276 11.53 3.57 3.69
C ARG A 276 12.56 4.01 2.68
N GLN A 277 13.84 3.69 2.91
CA GLN A 277 14.91 4.05 1.98
C GLN A 277 14.75 3.35 0.63
N ILE A 278 14.51 2.04 0.64
CA ILE A 278 14.32 1.25 -0.59
C ILE A 278 13.04 1.66 -1.31
N LEU A 279 11.96 1.91 -0.57
CA LEU A 279 10.70 2.37 -1.15
C LEU A 279 10.83 3.78 -1.75
N TYR A 280 11.56 4.67 -1.11
CA TYR A 280 11.85 6.00 -1.63
C TYR A 280 12.62 5.92 -2.95
N GLU A 281 13.70 5.14 -3.02
CA GLU A 281 14.49 4.95 -4.24
C GLU A 281 13.69 4.32 -5.38
N ARG A 282 12.71 3.47 -5.05
CA ARG A 282 11.92 2.75 -6.04
C ARG A 282 10.75 3.56 -6.59
N PHE A 283 10.07 4.34 -5.76
CA PHE A 283 8.78 4.94 -6.11
C PHE A 283 8.77 6.47 -6.07
N HIS A 284 9.67 7.12 -5.32
CA HIS A 284 9.67 8.59 -5.14
C HIS A 284 8.28 9.15 -4.79
N MET A 285 7.57 8.46 -3.89
CA MET A 285 6.19 8.81 -3.54
C MET A 285 6.05 10.23 -2.95
N PRO A 286 6.95 10.72 -2.07
CA PRO A 286 6.88 12.11 -1.60
C PRO A 286 6.85 13.12 -2.75
N GLU A 287 7.77 13.00 -3.72
CA GLU A 287 7.82 13.86 -4.90
C GLU A 287 6.62 13.66 -5.83
N TRP A 288 6.12 12.42 -5.92
CA TRP A 288 4.89 12.13 -6.65
C TRP A 288 3.74 12.93 -6.06
N PHE A 289 3.58 12.97 -4.74
CA PHE A 289 2.53 13.75 -4.08
C PHE A 289 2.68 15.25 -4.28
N GLU A 290 3.91 15.79 -4.18
CA GLU A 290 4.18 17.20 -4.44
C GLU A 290 3.79 17.60 -5.87
N LYS A 291 4.13 16.77 -6.86
CA LYS A 291 3.73 16.96 -8.26
C LYS A 291 2.21 16.92 -8.46
N HIS A 292 1.48 16.26 -7.56
CA HIS A 292 0.02 16.19 -7.56
C HIS A 292 -0.63 17.21 -6.61
N GLY A 293 0.12 18.21 -6.16
CA GLY A 293 -0.39 19.36 -5.40
C GLY A 293 -0.57 19.10 -3.91
N ILE A 294 0.04 18.04 -3.36
CA ILE A 294 0.04 17.77 -1.93
C ILE A 294 1.40 18.20 -1.35
N PRO A 295 1.47 19.21 -0.47
CA PRO A 295 2.74 19.70 0.06
C PRO A 295 3.34 18.73 1.09
N ALA A 296 4.66 18.74 1.27
CA ALA A 296 5.34 17.91 2.28
C ALA A 296 4.83 18.10 3.71
N SER A 297 4.29 19.28 4.03
CA SER A 297 3.65 19.55 5.32
C SER A 297 2.41 18.69 5.59
N ALA A 298 1.80 18.09 4.57
CA ALA A 298 0.64 17.21 4.71
C ALA A 298 0.97 15.88 5.42
N TRP A 299 2.23 15.45 5.41
CA TRP A 299 2.68 14.22 6.07
C TRP A 299 3.84 14.41 7.05
N ALA A 300 4.39 15.62 7.17
CA ALA A 300 5.49 15.91 8.10
C ALA A 300 5.10 15.93 9.59
N THR A 301 3.80 15.93 9.93
CA THR A 301 3.31 16.22 11.29
C THR A 301 3.29 15.01 12.24
N LYS A 302 3.66 13.81 11.80
CA LYS A 302 3.55 12.57 12.61
C LYS A 302 4.73 11.59 12.48
N GLY A 303 5.89 12.07 12.03
CA GLY A 303 7.14 11.28 11.95
C GLY A 303 7.94 11.31 13.25
#